data_AF-A0A928SLZ3-F1
#
_entry.id   AF-A0A928SLZ3-F1
#
_cell.length_a   1.000
_cell.length_b   1.000
_cell.length_c   1.000
_cell.angle_alpha   90.00
_cell.angle_beta   90.00
_cell.angle_gamma   90.00
#
_symmetry.space_group_name_H-M   'P 1'
#
loop_
_entity.id
_entity.type
_entity.pdbx_description
1 polymer ?
#
loop_
_entity_poly.entity_id
_entity_poly.type
_entity_poly.pdbx_seq_one_letter_code
_entity_poly.pdbx_strand_id
1 'polypeptide(L)'
;MPPPTPQELKKLLLSEGLEIYRTLVDRVMLADRVRDNLIMDSGVSVLSQDGSLGIRVVFRAQACDFQGESPEGLFGHARRLGQPGQLRGYTEASTTVVPIHDPGDKTRVLDTWYEVAYERAIGDAAELMPELRVALEWPKVATRGGT
;
A
#
# COMPACT_ATOMS: atom_id res chain seq x y z
N MET A 1 24.26 -8.34 -8.56
CA MET A 1 24.07 -6.99 -9.14
C MET A 1 23.54 -6.10 -8.03
N PRO A 2 23.95 -4.82 -7.95
CA PRO A 2 23.30 -3.89 -7.02
C PRO A 2 21.82 -3.75 -7.44
N PRO A 3 20.88 -3.58 -6.48
CA PRO A 3 19.50 -3.34 -6.84
C PRO A 3 19.33 -1.98 -7.53
N PRO A 4 18.28 -1.84 -8.35
CA PRO A 4 18.05 -0.63 -9.14
C PRO A 4 17.78 0.56 -8.22
N THR A 5 18.28 1.73 -8.59
CA THR A 5 17.89 3.01 -7.96
C THR A 5 16.40 3.30 -8.19
N PRO A 6 15.76 4.19 -7.40
CA PRO A 6 14.35 4.55 -7.62
C PRO A 6 14.04 5.05 -9.04
N GLN A 7 14.99 5.70 -9.72
CA GLN A 7 14.83 6.15 -11.11
C GLN A 7 14.88 5.00 -12.12
N GLU A 8 15.81 4.06 -11.94
CA GLU A 8 15.90 2.84 -12.77
C GLU A 8 14.68 1.94 -12.55
N LEU A 9 14.25 1.83 -11.30
CA LEU A 9 13.05 1.10 -10.91
C LEU A 9 11.80 1.72 -11.53
N LYS A 10 11.65 3.04 -11.49
CA LYS A 10 10.56 3.74 -12.19
C LYS A 10 10.56 3.40 -13.68
N LYS A 11 11.72 3.41 -14.35
CA LYS A 11 11.83 3.07 -15.77
C LYS A 11 11.42 1.62 -16.05
N LEU A 12 11.87 0.68 -15.21
CA LEU A 12 11.51 -0.74 -15.29
C LEU A 12 10.00 -0.95 -15.13
N LEU A 13 9.40 -0.37 -14.08
CA LEU A 13 7.98 -0.49 -13.79
C LEU A 13 7.12 0.06 -14.95
N LEU A 14 7.49 1.21 -15.51
CA LEU A 14 6.82 1.79 -16.67
C LEU A 14 6.95 0.90 -17.92
N SER A 15 8.12 0.29 -18.17
CA SER A 15 8.29 -0.62 -19.32
C SER A 15 7.45 -1.89 -19.20
N GLU A 16 7.08 -2.28 -17.97
CA GLU A 16 6.22 -3.43 -17.68
C GLU A 16 4.71 -3.08 -17.67
N GLY A 17 4.38 -1.83 -18.02
CA GLY A 17 3.01 -1.33 -18.11
C GLY A 17 2.37 -0.97 -16.76
N LEU A 18 3.17 -0.82 -15.70
CA LEU A 18 2.68 -0.37 -14.40
C LEU A 18 2.62 1.16 -14.35
N GLU A 19 1.53 1.68 -13.80
CA GLU A 19 1.34 3.11 -13.60
C GLU A 19 1.95 3.57 -12.26
N ILE A 20 2.68 4.68 -12.30
CA ILE A 20 3.35 5.25 -11.14
C ILE A 20 2.51 6.39 -10.58
N TYR A 21 2.10 6.26 -9.31
CA TYR A 21 1.41 7.32 -8.59
C TYR A 21 2.39 8.42 -8.13
N ARG A 22 3.47 8.01 -7.46
CA ARG A 22 4.44 8.95 -6.90
C ARG A 22 5.81 8.28 -6.74
N THR A 23 6.86 9.04 -6.95
CA THR A 23 8.23 8.63 -6.60
C THR A 23 8.67 9.40 -5.37
N LEU A 24 9.10 8.68 -4.34
CA LEU A 24 9.74 9.22 -3.14
C LEU A 24 11.23 8.86 -3.17
N VAL A 25 11.98 9.31 -2.17
CA VAL A 25 13.43 9.09 -2.09
C VAL A 25 13.76 7.61 -1.89
N ASP A 26 12.96 6.90 -1.11
CA ASP A 26 13.17 5.52 -0.67
C ASP A 26 12.26 4.50 -1.37
N ARG A 27 11.23 4.96 -2.10
CA ARG A 27 10.23 4.08 -2.70
C ARG A 27 9.53 4.67 -3.93
N VAL A 28 9.01 3.78 -4.78
CA VAL A 28 8.14 4.12 -5.90
C VAL A 28 6.73 3.58 -5.61
N MET A 29 5.74 4.46 -5.55
CA MET A 29 4.34 4.13 -5.29
C MET A 29 3.61 3.85 -6.60
N LEU A 30 2.86 2.75 -6.65
CA LEU A 30 2.11 2.28 -7.81
C LEU A 30 0.64 2.70 -7.72
N ALA A 31 0.02 2.97 -8.86
CA ALA A 31 -1.42 3.13 -8.92
C ALA A 31 -2.10 1.76 -8.73
N ASP A 32 -2.99 1.63 -7.73
CA ASP A 32 -3.69 0.37 -7.41
C ASP A 32 -4.97 0.20 -8.26
N ARG A 33 -5.57 1.31 -8.74
CA ARG A 33 -6.80 1.28 -9.53
C ARG A 33 -6.77 2.33 -10.64
N VAL A 34 -6.75 1.87 -11.89
CA VAL A 34 -7.07 2.68 -13.07
C VAL A 34 -8.60 2.60 -13.26
N ARG A 35 -9.38 3.48 -12.62
CA ARG A 35 -10.81 3.64 -12.92
C ARG A 35 -11.13 5.11 -13.18
N ASP A 36 -12.12 5.32 -14.05
CA ASP A 36 -12.54 6.59 -14.69
C ASP A 36 -12.83 7.78 -13.75
N ASN A 37 -12.85 7.56 -12.44
CA ASN A 37 -13.06 8.60 -11.43
C ASN A 37 -11.71 8.85 -10.74
N LEU A 38 -11.12 10.02 -11.00
CA LEU A 38 -9.76 10.52 -10.72
C LEU A 38 -9.21 10.41 -9.26
N ILE A 39 -9.79 9.58 -8.39
CA ILE A 39 -9.30 9.30 -7.05
C ILE A 39 -8.43 8.04 -7.11
N MET A 40 -7.13 8.24 -7.30
CA MET A 40 -6.15 7.17 -7.37
C MET A 40 -5.68 6.78 -5.96
N ASP A 41 -6.12 5.63 -5.47
CA ASP A 41 -5.55 5.02 -4.26
C ASP A 41 -4.23 4.31 -4.62
N SER A 42 -3.27 4.34 -3.71
CA SER A 42 -1.97 3.67 -3.83
C SER A 42 -1.67 2.91 -2.55
N GLY A 43 -2.04 1.63 -2.51
CA GLY A 43 -1.65 0.72 -1.42
C GLY A 43 -0.32 0.02 -1.65
N VAL A 44 0.20 -0.02 -2.90
CA VAL A 44 1.41 -0.78 -3.24
C VAL A 44 2.58 0.16 -3.56
N SER A 45 3.76 -0.16 -3.01
CA SER A 45 5.00 0.54 -3.34
C SER A 45 6.18 -0.42 -3.40
N VAL A 46 7.15 -0.10 -4.24
CA VAL A 46 8.44 -0.79 -4.29
C VAL A 46 9.45 0.01 -3.52
N LEU A 47 10.05 -0.61 -2.51
CA LEU A 47 11.12 -0.07 -1.69
C LEU A 47 12.44 -0.28 -2.41
N SER A 48 13.28 0.75 -2.42
CA SER A 48 14.62 0.71 -2.98
C SER A 48 15.52 1.59 -2.12
N GLN A 49 16.07 1.02 -1.05
CA GLN A 49 16.94 1.74 -0.12
C GLN A 49 18.15 0.88 0.25
N ASP A 50 19.33 1.50 0.35
CA ASP A 50 20.55 0.91 0.90
C ASP A 50 20.96 -0.44 0.30
N GLY A 51 20.72 -0.63 -1.00
CA GLY A 51 21.07 -1.89 -1.66
C GLY A 51 20.09 -3.03 -1.36
N SER A 52 18.87 -2.72 -0.90
CA SER A 52 17.76 -3.66 -0.75
C SER A 52 16.59 -3.31 -1.67
N LEU A 53 15.91 -4.34 -2.17
CA LEU A 53 14.68 -4.25 -2.94
C LEU A 53 13.56 -4.90 -2.14
N GLY A 54 12.38 -4.29 -2.10
CA GLY A 54 11.25 -4.84 -1.39
C GLY A 54 9.92 -4.33 -1.91
N ILE A 55 8.85 -4.98 -1.48
CA ILE A 55 7.49 -4.51 -1.74
C ILE A 55 6.85 -4.18 -0.41
N ARG A 56 6.21 -3.02 -0.35
CA ARG A 56 5.36 -2.59 0.76
C ARG A 56 3.92 -2.48 0.28
N VAL A 57 3.03 -3.11 1.02
CA VAL A 57 1.58 -3.04 0.81
C VAL A 57 0.91 -2.48 2.05
N VAL A 58 0.05 -1.48 1.87
CA VAL A 58 -0.74 -0.85 2.93
C VAL A 58 -2.20 -1.26 2.78
N PHE A 59 -2.75 -1.80 3.86
CA PHE A 59 -4.17 -2.09 4.01
C PHE A 59 -4.77 -1.11 5.00
N ARG A 60 -6.02 -0.69 4.80
CA ARG A 60 -6.68 0.28 5.67
C ARG A 60 -8.11 -0.11 6.03
N ALA A 61 -8.53 0.30 7.22
CA ALA A 61 -9.93 0.43 7.59
C ALA A 61 -10.26 1.92 7.82
N GLN A 62 -11.47 2.34 7.48
CA GLN A 62 -11.92 3.72 7.60
C GLN A 62 -12.98 3.84 8.68
N ALA A 63 -12.83 4.80 9.60
CA ALA A 63 -13.67 4.85 10.80
C ALA A 63 -15.17 5.02 10.48
N CYS A 64 -15.52 5.79 9.44
CA CYS A 64 -16.93 5.95 9.04
C CYS A 64 -17.60 4.64 8.62
N ASP A 65 -16.83 3.70 8.05
CA ASP A 65 -17.34 2.41 7.60
C ASP A 65 -17.62 1.46 8.76
N PHE A 66 -17.04 1.71 9.94
CA PHE A 66 -17.13 0.86 11.13
C PHE A 66 -17.52 1.67 12.38
N GLN A 67 -18.68 2.32 12.31
CA GLN A 67 -19.20 3.17 13.40
C GLN A 67 -19.19 2.46 14.77
N GLY A 68 -18.58 3.12 15.75
CA GLY A 68 -18.51 2.65 17.15
C GLY A 68 -17.41 1.63 17.44
N GLU A 69 -16.63 1.23 16.43
CA GLU A 69 -15.52 0.29 16.63
C GLU A 69 -14.32 0.97 17.29
N SER A 70 -13.55 0.20 18.05
CA SER A 70 -12.31 0.68 18.68
C SER A 70 -11.16 0.77 17.65
N PRO A 71 -10.13 1.59 17.92
CA PRO A 71 -8.91 1.61 17.11
C PRO A 71 -8.30 0.22 16.85
N GLU A 72 -8.30 -0.66 17.87
CA GLU A 72 -7.77 -2.03 17.71
C GLU A 72 -8.64 -2.87 16.78
N GLY A 73 -9.97 -2.72 16.85
CA GLY A 73 -10.88 -3.38 15.92
C GLY A 73 -10.64 -2.93 14.47
N LEU A 74 -10.46 -1.63 14.26
CA LEU A 74 -10.14 -1.04 12.96
C LEU A 74 -8.81 -1.56 12.39
N PHE A 75 -7.74 -1.63 13.21
CA PHE A 75 -6.50 -2.31 12.80
C PHE A 75 -6.73 -3.79 12.53
N GLY A 76 -7.57 -4.47 13.31
CA GLY A 76 -7.96 -5.86 13.07
C GLY A 76 -8.63 -6.07 11.71
N HIS A 77 -9.46 -5.13 11.26
CA HIS A 77 -10.03 -5.13 9.91
C HIS A 77 -8.97 -5.02 8.82
N ALA A 78 -8.00 -4.12 8.96
CA ALA A 78 -6.89 -3.98 8.02
C ALA A 78 -5.97 -5.21 8.02
N ARG A 79 -5.64 -5.77 9.18
CA ARG A 79 -4.82 -7.00 9.32
C ARG A 79 -5.44 -8.21 8.64
N ARG A 80 -6.78 -8.34 8.69
CA ARG A 80 -7.49 -9.43 7.99
C ARG A 80 -7.22 -9.40 6.48
N LEU A 81 -7.18 -8.22 5.87
CA LEU A 81 -6.83 -8.08 4.45
C LEU A 81 -5.37 -8.45 4.14
N GLY A 82 -4.47 -8.27 5.12
CA GLY A 82 -3.05 -8.61 4.99
C GLY A 82 -2.71 -10.09 5.13
N GLN A 83 -3.65 -10.93 5.58
CA GLN A 83 -3.41 -12.37 5.81
C GLN A 83 -2.89 -13.13 4.57
N PRO A 84 -3.42 -12.91 3.34
CA PRO A 84 -2.86 -13.52 2.13
C PRO A 84 -1.41 -13.12 1.88
N GLY A 85 -1.03 -11.89 2.23
CA GLY A 85 0.36 -11.41 2.16
C GLY A 85 1.27 -12.15 3.14
N GLN A 86 0.79 -12.46 4.35
CA GLN A 86 1.59 -13.19 5.35
C GLN A 86 1.95 -14.61 4.89
N LEU A 87 1.00 -15.33 4.28
CA LEU A 87 1.26 -16.65 3.67
C LEU A 87 2.29 -16.60 2.54
N ARG A 88 2.51 -15.39 2.04
CA ARG A 88 3.41 -15.05 0.95
C ARG A 88 4.71 -14.41 1.42
N GLY A 89 5.00 -14.45 2.71
CA GLY A 89 6.26 -13.98 3.29
C GLY A 89 6.31 -12.48 3.59
N TYR A 90 5.18 -11.76 3.54
CA TYR A 90 5.13 -10.39 4.03
C TYR A 90 4.99 -10.37 5.56
N THR A 91 5.69 -9.43 6.19
CA THR A 91 5.63 -9.21 7.63
C THR A 91 5.03 -7.85 7.94
N GLU A 92 4.24 -7.73 9.00
CA GLU A 92 3.72 -6.44 9.47
C GLU A 92 4.91 -5.55 9.87
N ALA A 93 5.04 -4.41 9.19
CA ALA A 93 6.15 -3.47 9.38
C ALA A 93 5.74 -2.27 10.24
N SER A 94 4.49 -1.81 10.14
CA SER A 94 4.02 -0.66 10.92
C SER A 94 2.50 -0.51 10.89
N THR A 95 1.94 0.13 11.91
CA THR A 95 0.57 0.67 11.93
C THR A 95 0.58 2.19 11.90
N THR A 96 -0.41 2.83 11.28
CA THR A 96 -0.51 4.30 11.22
C THR A 96 -1.96 4.75 11.31
N VAL A 97 -2.20 5.82 12.08
CA VAL A 97 -3.50 6.51 12.13
C VAL A 97 -3.39 7.77 11.28
N VAL A 98 -4.20 7.85 10.21
CA VAL A 98 -4.15 8.95 9.23
C VAL A 98 -5.44 9.75 9.30
N PRO A 99 -5.45 10.96 9.88
CA PRO A 99 -6.63 11.82 9.86
C PRO A 99 -6.90 12.34 8.44
N ILE A 100 -8.15 12.23 7.98
CA ILE A 100 -8.63 12.84 6.74
C ILE A 100 -9.17 14.23 7.10
N HIS A 101 -8.42 15.26 6.74
CA HIS A 101 -8.81 16.63 6.99
C HIS A 101 -9.76 17.18 5.93
N ASP A 102 -10.60 18.13 6.32
CA ASP A 102 -11.42 18.89 5.38
C ASP A 102 -10.50 19.69 4.43
N PRO A 103 -10.64 19.57 3.09
CA PRO A 103 -9.83 20.35 2.15
C PRO A 103 -9.98 21.86 2.32
N GLY A 104 -11.13 22.34 2.80
CA GLY A 104 -11.41 23.75 3.08
C GLY A 104 -10.99 24.19 4.49
N ASP A 105 -10.81 23.26 5.44
CA ASP A 105 -10.39 23.54 6.81
C ASP A 105 -9.51 22.41 7.37
N LYS A 106 -8.19 22.59 7.31
CA LYS A 106 -7.22 21.60 7.78
C LYS A 106 -7.25 21.35 9.29
N THR A 107 -7.96 22.17 10.08
CA THR A 107 -8.10 21.92 11.53
C THR A 107 -9.21 20.91 11.81
N ARG A 108 -10.15 20.74 10.88
CA ARG A 108 -11.27 19.82 10.99
C ARG A 108 -10.88 18.46 10.43
N VAL A 109 -11.13 17.40 11.21
CA VAL A 109 -11.00 16.00 10.78
C VAL A 109 -12.39 15.51 10.36
N LEU A 110 -12.52 15.06 9.12
CA LEU A 110 -13.75 14.50 8.56
C LEU A 110 -13.87 13.00 8.85
N ASP A 111 -12.73 12.30 8.86
CA ASP A 111 -12.65 10.87 9.10
C ASP A 111 -11.21 10.47 9.45
N THR A 112 -10.98 9.18 9.72
CA THR A 112 -9.66 8.64 10.06
C THR A 112 -9.47 7.28 9.38
N TRP A 113 -8.31 7.10 8.74
CA TRP A 113 -7.84 5.78 8.29
C TRP A 113 -6.95 5.14 9.35
N TYR A 114 -7.11 3.83 9.50
CA TYR A 114 -6.29 2.96 10.32
C TYR A 114 -5.56 2.01 9.39
N GLU A 115 -4.29 2.31 9.14
CA GLU A 115 -3.45 1.64 8.16
C GLU A 115 -2.52 0.63 8.81
N VAL A 116 -2.33 -0.50 8.14
CA VAL A 116 -1.35 -1.53 8.48
C VAL A 116 -0.51 -1.81 7.26
N ALA A 117 0.78 -1.65 7.38
CA ALA A 117 1.73 -1.88 6.32
C ALA A 117 2.44 -3.21 6.49
N TYR A 118 2.56 -3.93 5.39
CA TYR A 118 3.26 -5.19 5.28
C TYR A 118 4.40 -5.05 4.29
N GLU A 119 5.55 -5.62 4.61
CA GLU A 119 6.74 -5.56 3.77
C GLU A 119 7.29 -6.95 3.50
N ARG A 120 7.84 -7.13 2.29
CA ARG A 120 8.60 -8.31 1.91
C ARG A 120 9.85 -7.89 1.15
N ALA A 121 11.01 -8.40 1.58
CA ALA A 121 12.25 -8.28 0.84
C ALA A 121 12.18 -9.15 -0.43
N ILE A 122 12.69 -8.61 -1.53
CA ILE A 122 12.70 -9.24 -2.85
C ILE A 122 14.15 -9.40 -3.30
N GLY A 123 14.49 -10.60 -3.78
CA GLY A 123 15.86 -10.93 -4.16
C GLY A 123 16.32 -10.22 -5.43
N ASP A 124 15.43 -10.15 -6.43
CA ASP A 124 15.75 -9.58 -7.74
C ASP A 124 14.51 -9.07 -8.53
N ALA A 125 14.78 -8.46 -9.68
CA ALA A 125 13.74 -7.93 -10.57
C ALA A 125 12.83 -9.02 -11.17
N ALA A 126 13.30 -10.26 -11.31
CA ALA A 126 12.51 -11.35 -11.88
C ALA A 126 11.44 -11.84 -10.89
N GLU A 127 11.74 -11.81 -9.59
CA GLU A 127 10.75 -12.02 -8.53
C GLU A 127 9.81 -10.81 -8.36
N LEU A 128 10.33 -9.59 -8.54
CA LEU A 128 9.58 -8.35 -8.27
C LEU A 128 8.29 -8.23 -9.11
N MET A 129 8.35 -8.45 -10.43
CA MET A 129 7.21 -8.16 -11.30
C MET A 129 6.00 -9.10 -11.07
N PRO A 130 6.16 -10.43 -11.04
CA PRO A 130 5.05 -11.33 -10.72
C PRO A 130 4.44 -11.02 -9.36
N GLU A 131 5.29 -10.70 -8.39
CA GLU A 131 4.89 -10.39 -7.03
C GLU A 131 4.06 -9.10 -6.95
N LEU A 132 4.48 -8.05 -7.65
CA LEU A 132 3.74 -6.79 -7.73
C LEU A 132 2.37 -6.96 -8.36
N ARG A 133 2.26 -7.75 -9.44
CA ARG A 133 0.97 -8.02 -10.08
C ARG A 133 0.01 -8.70 -9.10
N VAL A 134 0.49 -9.67 -8.32
CA VAL A 134 -0.33 -10.31 -7.28
C VAL A 134 -0.73 -9.31 -6.19
N ALA A 135 0.21 -8.49 -5.72
CA ALA A 135 -0.06 -7.50 -4.67
C ALA A 135 -1.11 -6.47 -5.10
N LEU A 136 -1.07 -6.00 -6.34
CA LEU A 136 -2.01 -5.03 -6.91
C LEU A 136 -3.46 -5.55 -6.95
N GLU A 137 -3.66 -6.86 -7.12
CA GLU A 137 -5.01 -7.46 -7.12
C GLU A 137 -5.65 -7.53 -5.73
N TRP A 138 -4.89 -7.32 -4.64
CA TRP A 138 -5.45 -7.44 -3.29
C TRP A 138 -6.42 -6.29 -2.94
N PRO A 139 -7.54 -6.58 -2.26
CA PRO A 139 -8.35 -5.53 -1.65
C PRO A 139 -7.53 -4.81 -0.57
N LYS A 140 -7.35 -3.49 -0.72
CA LYS A 140 -6.59 -2.67 0.24
C LYS A 140 -7.45 -1.96 1.28
N VAL A 141 -8.76 -1.92 1.08
CA VAL A 141 -9.70 -1.19 1.93
C VAL A 141 -10.70 -2.18 2.52
N ALA A 142 -10.75 -2.24 3.85
CA ALA A 142 -11.66 -3.11 4.55
C ALA A 142 -13.09 -2.60 4.40
N THR A 143 -14.02 -3.51 4.14
CA THR A 143 -15.46 -3.18 4.09
C THR A 143 -16.21 -4.03 5.11
N ARG A 144 -17.40 -3.57 5.53
CA ARG A 144 -18.28 -4.32 6.44
C ARG A 144 -18.78 -5.65 5.87
N GLY A 145 -18.66 -5.88 4.55
CA GLY A 145 -19.32 -6.97 3.82
C GLY A 145 -18.46 -8.20 3.48
N GLY A 146 -17.16 -8.19 3.73
CA GLY A 146 -16.32 -9.37 3.47
C GLY A 146 -14.95 -9.05 2.87
N THR A 147 -14.05 -10.00 3.15
CA THR A 147 -12.65 -10.13 2.73
C THR A 147 -12.41 -9.99 1.24
#